data_AF-A0A0G4F8G8-F1
#
_entry.id   AF-A0A0G4F8G8-F1
#
_cell.length_a   1.000
_cell.length_b   1.000
_cell.length_c   1.000
_cell.angle_alpha   90.00
_cell.angle_beta   90.00
_cell.angle_gamma   90.00
#
_symmetry.space_group_name_H-M   'P 1'
#
loop_
_entity.id
_entity.type
_entity.pdbx_description
1 polymer ?
#
loop_
_entity_poly.entity_id
_entity_poly.type
_entity_poly.pdbx_seq_one_letter_code
_entity_poly.pdbx_strand_id
1 'polypeptide(L)'
;MRRQIGERQIGEVISRHVRIDVGHLYELGMGGVIHEFRPLSAETFKLSMSNLFKDTSQGDDFRLCLKVGADVNELAEGQTAMIRAMCANNMEAFEMILSDHPDLEVKAGKVPKGTSVRDVRKGDMVVIVACCLRRWEMVWSLIAKGANVNARGRDASRL
;
A
#
# COMPACT_ATOMS: atom_id res chain seq x y z
N MET A 1 -4.19 51.86 10.02
CA MET A 1 -4.72 50.90 9.03
C MET A 1 -3.97 49.58 9.21
N ARG A 2 -4.58 48.63 9.95
CA ARG A 2 -3.98 47.37 10.44
C ARG A 2 -4.61 46.21 9.66
N ARG A 3 -3.87 45.55 8.75
CA ARG A 3 -4.37 44.37 8.00
C ARG A 3 -3.23 43.52 7.43
N GLN A 4 -2.23 43.13 8.24
CA GLN A 4 -1.19 42.18 7.79
C GLN A 4 -0.66 41.22 8.88
N ILE A 5 -1.17 41.29 10.11
CA ILE A 5 -0.58 40.53 11.24
C ILE A 5 -1.30 39.17 11.47
N GLY A 6 -2.52 38.99 10.94
CA GLY A 6 -3.33 37.79 11.18
C GLY A 6 -2.94 36.56 10.34
N GLU A 7 -2.61 36.73 9.05
CA GLU A 7 -2.39 35.60 8.14
C GLU A 7 -1.10 34.83 8.44
N ARG A 8 -0.02 35.53 8.85
CA ARG A 8 1.25 34.87 9.21
C ARG A 8 1.13 34.00 10.45
N GLN A 9 0.35 34.42 11.45
CA GLN A 9 0.16 33.65 12.68
C GLN A 9 -0.78 32.46 12.48
N ILE A 10 -1.79 32.59 11.61
CA ILE A 10 -2.69 31.48 11.29
C ILE A 10 -1.93 30.37 10.54
N GLY A 11 -1.08 30.71 9.58
CA GLY A 11 -0.22 29.72 8.91
C GLY A 11 0.75 29.02 9.85
N GLU A 12 1.31 29.75 10.83
CA GLU A 12 2.25 29.20 11.82
C GLU A 12 1.58 28.33 12.89
N VAL A 13 0.32 28.63 13.26
CA VAL A 13 -0.46 27.86 14.25
C VAL A 13 -1.11 26.62 13.61
N ILE A 14 -1.63 26.73 12.37
CA ILE A 14 -2.20 25.59 11.64
C ILE A 14 -1.12 24.57 11.26
N SER A 15 0.14 25.00 11.10
CA SER A 15 1.29 24.11 10.86
C SER A 15 1.59 23.15 12.03
N ARG A 16 1.01 23.35 13.22
CA ARG A 16 1.35 22.58 14.42
C ARG A 16 0.30 21.53 14.80
N HIS A 17 -0.17 20.74 13.83
CA HIS A 17 -1.06 19.59 13.97
C HIS A 17 -2.56 19.93 13.88
N VAL A 18 -3.07 20.08 12.65
CA VAL A 18 -4.49 19.82 12.40
C VAL A 18 -4.69 18.30 12.43
N ARG A 19 -5.25 17.80 13.53
CA ARG A 19 -5.71 16.42 13.60
C ARG A 19 -7.06 16.36 12.89
N ILE A 20 -7.06 16.05 11.60
CA ILE A 20 -8.29 15.82 10.84
C ILE A 20 -8.72 14.39 11.12
N ASP A 21 -9.77 14.24 11.94
CA ASP A 21 -10.41 12.95 12.14
C ASP A 21 -11.33 12.66 10.96
N VAL A 22 -10.82 11.87 10.02
CA VAL A 22 -11.57 11.43 8.83
C VAL A 22 -12.36 10.14 9.08
N GLY A 23 -12.38 9.60 10.31
CA GLY A 23 -13.05 8.33 10.63
C GLY A 23 -14.54 8.34 10.25
N HIS A 24 -15.25 9.42 10.61
CA HIS A 24 -16.65 9.60 10.22
C HIS A 24 -16.85 9.70 8.70
N LEU A 25 -15.89 10.23 7.95
CA LEU A 25 -16.01 10.30 6.49
C LEU A 25 -15.88 8.91 5.87
N TYR A 26 -15.05 8.03 6.45
CA TYR A 26 -15.00 6.62 6.05
C TYR A 26 -16.28 5.87 6.38
N GLU A 27 -16.86 6.08 7.57
CA GLU A 27 -18.15 5.49 7.96
C GLU A 27 -19.31 5.94 7.06
N LEU A 28 -19.25 7.17 6.55
CA LEU A 28 -20.20 7.72 5.59
C LEU A 28 -19.96 7.25 4.15
N GLY A 29 -19.03 6.33 3.91
CA GLY A 29 -18.70 5.81 2.58
C GLY A 29 -17.93 6.79 1.68
N MET A 30 -17.47 7.92 2.23
CA MET A 30 -16.67 8.91 1.49
C MET A 30 -15.18 8.56 1.40
N GLY A 31 -14.78 7.41 1.96
CA GLY A 31 -13.41 6.92 1.87
C GLY A 31 -12.90 6.84 0.42
N GLY A 32 -13.75 6.42 -0.53
CA GLY A 32 -13.37 6.36 -1.95
C GLY A 32 -13.05 7.73 -2.57
N VAL A 33 -13.83 8.76 -2.23
CA VAL A 33 -13.61 10.14 -2.73
C VAL A 33 -12.32 10.72 -2.15
N ILE A 34 -12.05 10.48 -0.86
CA ILE A 34 -10.79 10.88 -0.22
C ILE A 34 -9.60 10.17 -0.87
N HIS A 35 -9.77 8.90 -1.24
CA HIS A 35 -8.75 8.10 -1.90
C HIS A 35 -8.40 8.61 -3.31
N GLU A 36 -9.30 9.31 -4.01
CA GLU A 36 -9.00 9.94 -5.31
C GLU A 36 -8.05 11.13 -5.19
N PHE A 37 -8.01 11.81 -4.04
CA PHE A 37 -7.18 13.01 -3.86
C PHE A 37 -5.68 12.70 -3.72
N ARG A 38 -5.28 11.42 -3.59
CA ARG A 38 -3.89 10.92 -3.48
C ARG A 38 -2.91 11.97 -2.90
N PRO A 39 -3.16 12.48 -1.68
CA PRO A 39 -2.44 13.62 -1.12
C PRO A 39 -0.99 13.31 -0.77
N LEU A 40 -0.60 12.03 -0.77
CA LEU A 40 0.78 11.61 -0.55
C LEU A 40 1.49 11.24 -1.85
N SER A 41 2.74 11.70 -1.95
CA SER A 41 3.63 11.29 -3.02
C SER A 41 4.04 9.83 -2.88
N ALA A 42 4.31 9.21 -4.04
CA ALA A 42 4.97 7.92 -4.17
C ALA A 42 6.16 7.74 -3.22
N GLU A 43 6.99 8.78 -3.09
CA GLU A 43 8.24 8.75 -2.31
C GLU A 43 7.98 8.65 -0.81
N THR A 44 6.97 9.36 -0.30
CA THR A 44 6.58 9.30 1.11
C THR A 44 6.05 7.91 1.48
N PHE A 45 5.24 7.32 0.61
CA PHE A 45 4.73 5.95 0.78
C PHE A 45 5.84 4.89 0.69
N LYS A 46 6.77 5.05 -0.27
CA LYS A 46 7.96 4.19 -0.39
C LYS A 46 8.79 4.19 0.89
N LEU A 47 9.02 5.37 1.47
CA LEU A 47 9.84 5.53 2.67
C LEU A 47 9.18 4.89 3.89
N SER A 48 7.89 5.18 4.16
CA SER A 48 7.16 4.59 5.29
C SER A 48 7.09 3.07 5.17
N MET A 49 6.87 2.57 3.96
CA MET A 49 6.89 1.13 3.69
C MET A 49 8.28 0.50 3.89
N SER A 50 9.36 1.14 3.46
CA SER A 50 10.71 0.61 3.72
C SER A 50 11.03 0.57 5.21
N ASN A 51 10.47 1.49 6.01
CA ASN A 51 10.66 1.51 7.45
C ASN A 51 9.83 0.41 8.14
N LEU A 52 8.58 0.20 7.70
CA LEU A 52 7.71 -0.89 8.17
C LEU A 52 8.39 -2.27 8.10
N PHE A 53 9.16 -2.53 7.03
CA PHE A 53 9.86 -3.80 6.86
C PHE A 53 11.20 -3.89 7.62
N LYS A 54 11.69 -2.78 8.18
CA LYS A 54 12.94 -2.72 8.96
C LYS A 54 12.69 -2.70 10.47
N ASP A 55 11.60 -2.07 10.92
CA ASP A 55 11.27 -1.88 12.33
C ASP A 55 9.73 -1.90 12.52
N THR A 56 9.24 -2.74 13.43
CA THR A 56 7.81 -2.93 13.68
C THR A 56 7.18 -1.77 14.45
N SER A 57 7.98 -0.89 15.07
CA SER A 57 7.48 0.27 15.82
C SER A 57 6.93 1.40 14.95
N GLN A 58 7.14 1.33 13.63
CA GLN A 58 6.76 2.39 12.66
C GLN A 58 5.53 2.04 11.80
N GLY A 59 4.73 1.05 12.22
CA GLY A 59 3.48 0.70 11.56
C GLY A 59 2.48 1.85 11.47
N ASP A 60 2.55 2.80 12.41
CA ASP A 60 1.66 3.96 12.48
C ASP A 60 1.83 4.92 11.29
N ASP A 61 3.06 5.17 10.84
CA ASP A 61 3.33 6.03 9.69
C ASP A 61 2.78 5.41 8.40
N PHE A 62 2.95 4.10 8.24
CA PHE A 62 2.41 3.36 7.09
C PHE A 62 0.87 3.35 7.13
N ARG A 63 0.28 3.10 8.29
CA ARG A 63 -1.18 3.15 8.49
C ARG A 63 -1.75 4.54 8.22
N LEU A 64 -1.04 5.59 8.61
CA LEU A 64 -1.41 6.97 8.29
C LEU A 64 -1.38 7.19 6.78
N CYS A 65 -0.36 6.67 6.08
CA CYS A 65 -0.27 6.79 4.63
C CYS A 65 -1.47 6.15 3.92
N LEU A 66 -1.89 4.96 4.35
CA LEU A 66 -3.10 4.30 3.82
C LEU A 66 -4.36 5.14 4.08
N LYS A 67 -4.55 5.62 5.32
CA LYS A 67 -5.72 6.43 5.71
C LYS A 67 -5.86 7.74 4.95
N VAL A 68 -4.76 8.31 4.47
CA VAL A 68 -4.81 9.54 3.67
C VAL A 68 -4.89 9.25 2.17
N GLY A 69 -4.98 7.99 1.74
CA GLY A 69 -5.18 7.61 0.33
C GLY A 69 -3.89 7.52 -0.48
N ALA A 70 -2.79 7.04 0.12
CA ALA A 70 -1.61 6.67 -0.64
C ALA A 70 -1.95 5.57 -1.67
N ASP A 71 -1.35 5.64 -2.87
CA ASP A 71 -1.60 4.63 -3.90
C ASP A 71 -0.85 3.32 -3.58
N VAL A 72 -1.57 2.35 -3.00
CA VAL A 72 -1.07 1.01 -2.64
C VAL A 72 -0.66 0.16 -3.85
N ASN A 73 -1.14 0.50 -5.04
CA ASN A 73 -0.84 -0.20 -6.28
C ASN A 73 0.42 0.35 -6.97
N GLU A 74 0.93 1.50 -6.52
CA GLU A 74 2.13 2.08 -7.10
C GLU A 74 3.35 1.18 -6.86
N LEU A 75 4.21 1.10 -7.88
CA LEU A 75 5.43 0.32 -7.83
C LEU A 75 6.51 1.07 -7.03
N ALA A 76 6.78 0.57 -5.83
CA ALA A 76 7.94 0.93 -5.05
C ALA A 76 9.10 -0.03 -5.36
N GLU A 77 10.22 0.48 -5.87
CA GLU A 77 11.37 -0.36 -6.25
C GLU A 77 11.00 -1.47 -7.25
N GLY A 78 9.96 -1.23 -8.06
CA GLY A 78 9.47 -2.20 -9.04
C GLY A 78 8.56 -3.29 -8.47
N GLN A 79 8.03 -3.18 -7.25
CA GLN A 79 7.00 -4.06 -6.71
C GLN A 79 5.87 -3.26 -6.06
N THR A 80 4.64 -3.80 -6.05
CA THR A 80 3.55 -3.21 -5.26
C THR A 80 3.80 -3.43 -3.76
N ALA A 81 3.15 -2.63 -2.93
CA ALA A 81 3.26 -2.77 -1.47
C ALA A 81 2.86 -4.16 -0.99
N MET A 82 1.78 -4.70 -1.56
CA MET A 82 1.28 -6.03 -1.25
C MET A 82 2.32 -7.13 -1.54
N ILE A 83 2.98 -7.07 -2.71
CA ILE A 83 4.00 -8.06 -3.07
C ILE A 83 5.21 -7.99 -2.15
N ARG A 84 5.60 -6.78 -1.72
CA ARG A 84 6.70 -6.62 -0.74
C ARG A 84 6.34 -7.23 0.62
N ALA A 85 5.12 -7.03 1.10
CA ALA A 85 4.65 -7.63 2.35
C ALA A 85 4.71 -9.17 2.30
N MET A 86 4.31 -9.77 1.18
CA MET A 86 4.41 -11.22 0.96
C MET A 86 5.86 -11.70 0.95
N CYS A 87 6.75 -11.00 0.22
CA CYS A 87 8.18 -11.31 0.18
C CYS A 87 8.81 -11.27 1.57
N ALA A 88 8.40 -10.29 2.39
CA ALA A 88 8.86 -10.13 3.77
C ALA A 88 8.19 -11.09 4.77
N ASN A 89 7.17 -11.86 4.35
CA ASN A 89 6.29 -12.65 5.24
C ASN A 89 5.65 -11.81 6.36
N ASN A 90 5.39 -10.52 6.09
CA ASN A 90 4.82 -9.62 7.08
C ASN A 90 3.29 -9.63 6.94
N MET A 91 2.63 -10.46 7.76
CA MET A 91 1.18 -10.62 7.75
C MET A 91 0.44 -9.34 8.20
N GLU A 92 0.99 -8.60 9.16
CA GLU A 92 0.40 -7.36 9.64
C GLU A 92 0.35 -6.30 8.54
N ALA A 93 1.48 -6.10 7.85
CA ALA A 93 1.54 -5.21 6.68
C ALA A 93 0.58 -5.66 5.57
N PHE A 94 0.52 -6.97 5.31
CA PHE A 94 -0.36 -7.54 4.31
C PHE A 94 -1.84 -7.28 4.63
N GLU A 95 -2.30 -7.55 5.85
CA GLU A 95 -3.70 -7.34 6.26
C GLU A 95 -4.07 -5.84 6.32
N MET A 96 -3.13 -4.97 6.72
CA MET A 96 -3.33 -3.52 6.65
C MET A 96 -3.58 -3.07 5.21
N ILE A 97 -2.76 -3.52 4.26
CA ILE A 97 -2.93 -3.18 2.84
C ILE A 97 -4.23 -3.78 2.31
N LEU A 98 -4.53 -5.04 2.64
CA LEU A 98 -5.73 -5.74 2.17
C LEU A 98 -7.03 -5.10 2.66
N SER A 99 -7.00 -4.49 3.85
CA SER A 99 -8.13 -3.74 4.42
C SER A 99 -8.41 -2.43 3.68
N ASP A 100 -7.44 -1.91 2.94
CA ASP A 100 -7.55 -0.68 2.15
C ASP A 100 -8.04 -0.94 0.70
N HIS A 101 -8.62 -2.11 0.46
CA HIS A 101 -9.20 -2.51 -0.84
C HIS A 101 -8.24 -2.34 -2.04
N PRO A 102 -7.05 -2.95 -1.99
CA PRO A 102 -6.07 -2.85 -3.07
C PRO A 102 -6.57 -3.58 -4.31
N ASP A 103 -6.00 -3.27 -5.48
CA ASP A 103 -6.20 -4.08 -6.66
C ASP A 103 -5.49 -5.43 -6.47
N LEU A 104 -6.25 -6.52 -6.51
CA LEU A 104 -5.75 -7.89 -6.29
C LEU A 104 -5.18 -8.51 -7.57
N GLU A 105 -5.42 -7.90 -8.73
CA GLU A 105 -4.96 -8.37 -10.03
C GLU A 105 -3.65 -7.69 -10.46
N VAL A 106 -3.01 -6.99 -9.52
CA VAL A 106 -1.70 -6.37 -9.72
C VAL A 106 -0.63 -7.41 -10.03
N LYS A 107 0.29 -7.01 -10.91
CA LYS A 107 1.39 -7.85 -11.38
C LYS A 107 2.70 -7.44 -10.70
N ALA A 108 3.48 -8.44 -10.31
CA ALA A 108 4.85 -8.27 -9.88
C ALA A 108 5.63 -7.47 -10.93
N GLY A 109 6.26 -6.39 -10.51
CA GLY A 109 7.15 -5.67 -11.40
C GLY A 109 8.52 -6.35 -11.45
N LYS A 110 9.56 -5.61 -11.82
CA LYS A 110 10.90 -6.17 -11.97
C LYS A 110 11.49 -6.43 -10.58
N VAL A 111 11.76 -7.69 -10.25
CA VAL A 111 12.48 -8.04 -9.02
C VAL A 111 13.92 -7.51 -9.13
N PRO A 112 14.41 -6.72 -8.16
CA PRO A 112 15.80 -6.27 -8.13
C PRO A 112 16.77 -7.46 -8.13
N LYS A 113 17.92 -7.31 -8.80
CA LYS A 113 18.96 -8.34 -8.76
C LYS A 113 19.49 -8.44 -7.32
N GLY A 114 19.44 -9.63 -6.72
CA GLY A 114 19.95 -9.89 -5.36
C GLY A 114 18.88 -10.10 -4.29
N THR A 115 17.59 -9.92 -4.60
CA THR A 115 16.51 -10.31 -3.68
C THR A 115 16.39 -11.84 -3.68
N SER A 116 16.38 -12.47 -2.50
CA SER A 116 16.42 -13.94 -2.33
C SER A 116 15.13 -14.67 -2.76
N VAL A 117 14.17 -13.94 -3.35
CA VAL A 117 12.90 -14.46 -3.85
C VAL A 117 13.11 -15.10 -5.22
N ARG A 118 13.67 -16.31 -5.22
CA ARG A 118 13.97 -17.08 -6.44
C ARG A 118 12.71 -17.39 -7.27
N ASP A 119 11.54 -17.38 -6.62
CA ASP A 119 10.30 -17.89 -7.20
C ASP A 119 9.35 -16.80 -7.72
N VAL A 120 9.60 -15.52 -7.42
CA VAL A 120 8.76 -14.42 -7.90
C VAL A 120 9.26 -13.91 -9.24
N ARG A 121 8.43 -14.00 -10.29
CA ARG A 121 8.78 -13.51 -11.62
C ARG A 121 8.00 -12.25 -11.94
N LYS A 122 8.62 -11.34 -12.70
CA LYS A 122 7.92 -10.16 -13.22
C LYS A 122 6.68 -10.60 -14.01
N GLY A 123 5.54 -10.00 -13.77
CA GLY A 123 4.27 -10.29 -14.44
C GLY A 123 3.41 -11.31 -13.73
N ASP A 124 3.90 -11.96 -12.68
CA ASP A 124 3.09 -12.86 -11.84
C ASP A 124 2.07 -12.04 -11.06
N MET A 125 0.83 -12.51 -11.00
CA MET A 125 -0.21 -11.88 -10.20
C MET A 125 0.01 -12.16 -8.72
N VAL A 126 -0.59 -11.33 -7.86
CA VAL A 126 -0.42 -11.38 -6.40
C VAL A 126 -0.72 -12.76 -5.80
N VAL A 127 -1.75 -13.47 -6.29
CA VAL A 127 -2.07 -14.84 -5.87
C VAL A 127 -0.98 -15.84 -6.25
N ILE A 128 -0.44 -15.73 -7.47
CA ILE A 128 0.65 -16.60 -7.94
C ILE A 128 1.90 -16.37 -7.10
N VAL A 129 2.21 -15.10 -6.78
CA VAL A 129 3.33 -14.72 -5.90
C VAL A 129 3.18 -15.37 -4.52
N ALA A 130 2.01 -15.28 -3.88
CA ALA A 130 1.76 -15.87 -2.58
C ALA A 130 1.92 -17.41 -2.60
N CYS A 131 1.46 -18.08 -3.67
CA CYS A 131 1.65 -19.52 -3.88
C CYS A 131 3.12 -19.89 -4.05
N CYS A 132 3.86 -19.18 -4.91
CA CYS A 132 5.29 -19.40 -5.13
C CYS A 132 6.09 -19.24 -3.83
N LEU A 133 5.67 -18.30 -2.98
CA LEU A 133 6.27 -18.06 -1.66
C LEU A 133 5.79 -19.02 -0.57
N ARG A 134 4.84 -19.92 -0.87
CA ARG A 134 4.20 -20.84 0.09
C ARG A 134 3.53 -20.14 1.27
N ARG A 135 2.96 -18.95 1.03
CA ARG A 135 2.28 -18.10 2.03
C ARG A 135 0.79 -18.43 2.09
N TRP A 136 0.46 -19.65 2.53
CA TRP A 136 -0.90 -20.18 2.43
C TRP A 136 -1.96 -19.34 3.15
N GLU A 137 -1.64 -18.75 4.30
CA GLU A 137 -2.56 -17.85 5.00
C GLU A 137 -2.90 -16.61 4.15
N MET A 138 -1.89 -15.98 3.54
CA MET A 138 -2.10 -14.86 2.62
C MET A 138 -2.88 -15.28 1.37
N VAL A 139 -2.66 -16.49 0.84
CA VAL A 139 -3.45 -17.03 -0.28
C VAL A 139 -4.94 -17.11 0.10
N TRP A 140 -5.25 -17.64 1.28
CA TRP A 140 -6.63 -17.71 1.75
C TRP A 140 -7.27 -16.33 1.91
N SER A 141 -6.55 -15.36 2.49
CA SER A 141 -7.04 -13.98 2.62
C SER A 141 -7.33 -13.34 1.26
N LEU A 142 -6.47 -13.54 0.25
CA LEU A 142 -6.69 -13.02 -1.11
C LEU A 142 -7.96 -13.63 -1.75
N ILE A 143 -8.12 -14.96 -1.65
CA ILE A 143 -9.28 -15.66 -2.20
C ILE A 143 -10.56 -15.19 -1.51
N ALA A 144 -10.53 -15.05 -0.18
CA ALA A 144 -11.66 -14.54 0.60
C ALA A 144 -12.06 -13.12 0.20
N LYS A 145 -11.09 -12.30 -0.27
CA LYS A 145 -11.31 -10.95 -0.79
C LYS A 145 -11.66 -10.90 -2.29
N GLY A 146 -11.81 -12.05 -2.94
CA GLY A 146 -12.27 -12.15 -4.33
C GLY A 146 -11.17 -12.09 -5.38
N ALA A 147 -9.91 -12.34 -5.02
CA ALA A 147 -8.83 -12.46 -6.00
C ALA A 147 -9.13 -13.58 -7.02
N ASN A 148 -8.83 -13.35 -8.30
CA ASN A 148 -9.10 -14.32 -9.35
C ASN A 148 -8.19 -15.55 -9.22
N VAL A 149 -8.76 -16.68 -8.81
CA VAL A 149 -8.02 -17.96 -8.70
C VAL A 149 -7.54 -18.50 -10.05
N ASN A 150 -8.17 -18.08 -11.15
CA ASN A 150 -7.76 -18.42 -12.51
C ASN A 150 -6.77 -17.42 -13.10
N ALA A 151 -6.23 -16.51 -12.26
CA ALA A 151 -5.14 -15.61 -12.58
C ALA A 151 -4.04 -16.35 -13.36
N ARG A 152 -3.89 -16.00 -14.64
CA ARG A 152 -2.82 -16.55 -15.45
C ARG A 152 -1.62 -15.60 -15.39
N GLY A 153 -0.51 -16.11 -14.84
CA GLY A 153 0.78 -15.44 -14.92
C GLY A 153 1.31 -15.32 -16.35
N ARG A 154 2.55 -14.85 -16.48
CA ARG A 154 3.23 -14.58 -17.76
C ARG A 154 3.15 -15.73 -18.80
N ASP A 155 3.04 -16.97 -18.35
CA ASP A 155 3.21 -18.16 -19.18
C ASP A 155 1.97 -18.51 -20.05
N ALA A 156 0.83 -17.83 -19.87
CA ALA A 156 -0.37 -18.09 -20.67
C ALA A 156 -0.44 -17.37 -22.02
N SER A 157 0.41 -16.37 -22.25
CA SER A 157 0.45 -15.59 -23.50
C SER A 157 1.34 -16.23 -24.59
N ARG A 158 1.69 -17.51 -24.47
CA ARG A 158 2.56 -18.25 -25.40
C ARG A 158 1.96 -19.55 -25.96
N LEU A 159 0.66 -19.77 -25.79
CA LEU A 159 -0.10 -20.78 -26.53
C LEU A 159 -1.00 -20.07 -27.54
#